data_AF-A0A8H5ELL5-F1
#
_entry.id   AF-A0A8H5ELL5-F1
#
_cell.length_a   1.000
_cell.length_b   1.000
_cell.length_c   1.000
_cell.angle_alpha   90.00
_cell.angle_beta   90.00
_cell.angle_gamma   90.00
#
_symmetry.space_group_name_H-M   'P 1'
#
loop_
_entity.id
_entity.type
_entity.pdbx_description
1 polymer ?
#
loop_
_entity_poly.entity_id
_entity_poly.type
_entity_poly.pdbx_seq_one_letter_code
_entity_poly.pdbx_strand_id
1 'polypeptide(L)'
;MDITEARLARRLATRNKPGKSWPKDKNSFFTGFMEPVRFERSLENAIVEGEVLKGLYDVLFRVHPDNQFAPRFEDEEWFAEDGCAFALRFKDGNVDFQKKYVRTEKFIKEREAKQALYGYYGNPWSALPEVGARDEKTDLSTANTNLVSIHLQDYCLPWMS
;
A
#
# COMPACT_ATOMS: atom_id res chain seq x y z
N MET A 1 -6.39 -25.15 -26.67
CA MET A 1 -6.39 -23.95 -25.81
C MET A 1 -7.74 -23.28 -26.01
N ASP A 2 -8.58 -23.26 -24.97
CA ASP A 2 -9.92 -22.65 -25.05
C ASP A 2 -9.82 -21.11 -25.20
N ILE A 3 -10.83 -20.51 -25.81
CA ILE A 3 -10.94 -19.07 -26.11
C ILE A 3 -10.85 -18.25 -24.81
N THR A 4 -11.30 -18.82 -23.70
CA THR A 4 -11.23 -18.25 -22.34
C THR A 4 -9.79 -18.12 -21.86
N GLU A 5 -8.98 -19.18 -22.00
CA GLU A 5 -7.56 -19.21 -21.65
C GLU A 5 -6.73 -18.26 -22.53
N ALA A 6 -7.05 -18.18 -23.82
CA ALA A 6 -6.41 -17.26 -24.75
C ALA A 6 -6.71 -15.79 -24.38
N ARG A 7 -7.93 -15.48 -23.92
CA ARG A 7 -8.33 -14.14 -23.44
C ARG A 7 -7.65 -13.78 -22.12
N LEU A 8 -7.56 -14.74 -21.20
CA LEU A 8 -6.86 -14.58 -19.92
C LEU A 8 -5.38 -14.29 -20.18
N ALA A 9 -4.69 -15.13 -20.97
CA ALA A 9 -3.29 -14.92 -21.35
C ALA A 9 -3.05 -13.57 -22.02
N ARG A 10 -3.99 -13.10 -22.87
CA ARG A 10 -3.89 -11.79 -23.53
C ARG A 10 -4.08 -10.62 -22.56
N ARG A 11 -4.94 -10.74 -21.54
CA ARG A 11 -5.07 -9.78 -20.43
C ARG A 11 -3.82 -9.79 -19.53
N LEU A 12 -3.26 -10.97 -19.25
CA LEU A 12 -2.04 -11.11 -18.44
C LEU A 12 -0.80 -10.55 -19.14
N ALA A 13 -0.78 -10.52 -20.47
CA ALA A 13 0.36 -10.04 -21.27
C ALA A 13 0.34 -8.53 -21.57
N THR A 14 -0.73 -7.80 -21.26
CA THR A 14 -0.75 -6.34 -21.49
C THR A 14 0.13 -5.64 -20.45
N ARG A 15 1.30 -5.22 -20.91
CA ARG A 15 2.22 -4.34 -20.20
C ARG A 15 1.51 -3.02 -19.86
N ASN A 16 1.59 -2.60 -18.60
CA ASN A 16 1.01 -1.33 -18.19
C ASN A 16 1.83 -0.20 -18.85
N LYS A 17 1.20 0.61 -19.69
CA LYS A 17 1.89 1.76 -20.29
C LYS A 17 2.05 2.84 -19.22
N PRO A 18 3.17 3.57 -19.17
CA PRO A 18 3.26 4.79 -18.36
C PRO A 18 2.11 5.71 -18.76
N GLY A 19 1.36 6.21 -17.76
CA GLY A 19 0.16 7.02 -17.98
C GLY A 19 -1.17 6.25 -18.01
N LYS A 20 -1.23 5.00 -17.53
CA LYS A 20 -2.52 4.32 -17.32
C LYS A 20 -3.38 5.11 -16.32
N SER A 21 -4.61 5.42 -16.70
CA SER A 21 -5.60 6.04 -15.82
C SER A 21 -6.11 5.05 -14.78
N TRP A 22 -6.53 5.56 -13.63
CA TRP A 22 -7.27 4.81 -12.63
C TRP A 22 -8.60 4.33 -13.21
N PRO A 23 -9.03 3.08 -12.96
CA PRO A 23 -10.26 2.52 -13.53
C PRO A 23 -11.53 3.02 -12.78
N LYS A 24 -11.66 4.34 -12.63
CA LYS A 24 -12.72 5.00 -11.86
C LYS A 24 -14.13 4.61 -12.31
N ASP A 25 -14.36 4.53 -13.62
CA ASP A 25 -15.68 4.23 -14.18
C ASP A 25 -16.09 2.75 -14.05
N LYS A 26 -15.13 1.88 -13.71
CA LYS A 26 -15.30 0.42 -13.71
C LYS A 26 -15.16 -0.20 -12.34
N ASN A 27 -14.56 0.51 -11.40
CA ASN A 27 -14.25 -0.01 -10.09
C ASN A 27 -14.38 1.10 -9.03
N SER A 28 -15.36 0.92 -8.16
CA SER A 28 -15.67 1.86 -7.08
C SER A 28 -14.54 2.02 -6.07
N PHE A 29 -13.62 1.06 -5.98
CA PHE A 29 -12.44 1.15 -5.11
C PHE A 29 -11.43 2.22 -5.52
N PHE A 30 -11.63 2.91 -6.65
CA PHE A 30 -10.78 4.03 -7.07
C PHE A 30 -11.54 5.36 -7.20
N THR A 31 -12.69 5.48 -6.53
CA THR A 31 -13.59 6.65 -6.63
C THR A 31 -14.06 7.16 -5.27
N GLY A 32 -14.42 8.45 -5.20
CA GLY A 32 -14.95 9.07 -3.99
C GLY A 32 -14.02 8.94 -2.77
N PHE A 33 -14.52 8.34 -1.70
CA PHE A 33 -13.75 8.11 -0.47
C PHE A 33 -12.55 7.18 -0.68
N MET A 34 -12.61 6.29 -1.67
CA MET A 34 -11.58 5.30 -1.97
C MET A 34 -10.58 5.80 -3.03
N GLU A 35 -10.58 7.10 -3.36
CA GLU A 35 -9.60 7.60 -4.35
C GLU A 35 -8.16 7.47 -3.84
N PRO A 36 -7.22 7.02 -4.68
CA PRO A 36 -5.81 6.91 -4.31
C PRO A 36 -5.23 8.24 -3.88
N VAL A 37 -4.58 8.24 -2.71
CA VAL A 37 -4.03 9.46 -2.09
C VAL A 37 -2.56 9.61 -2.44
N ARG A 38 -1.78 8.53 -2.34
CA ARG A 38 -0.43 8.38 -2.90
C ARG A 38 0.61 9.44 -2.54
N PHE A 39 0.61 9.88 -1.29
CA PHE A 39 1.68 10.71 -0.74
C PHE A 39 2.21 10.15 0.57
N GLU A 40 3.45 10.48 0.87
CA GLU A 40 4.10 10.25 2.16
C GLU A 40 4.42 11.62 2.76
N ARG A 41 4.12 11.83 4.05
CA ARG A 41 4.28 13.13 4.70
C ARG A 41 4.43 13.00 6.21
N SER A 42 5.18 13.92 6.78
CA SER A 42 5.22 14.16 8.23
C SER A 42 4.57 15.52 8.55
N LEU A 43 3.91 15.60 9.69
CA LEU A 43 3.39 16.83 10.29
C LEU A 43 3.74 16.81 11.78
N GLU A 44 4.46 17.81 12.22
CA GLU A 44 4.79 18.00 13.63
C GLU A 44 3.78 18.96 14.27
N ASN A 45 3.46 18.72 15.54
CA ASN A 45 2.56 19.58 16.31
C ASN A 45 1.23 19.88 15.60
N ALA A 46 0.47 18.83 15.32
CA ALA A 46 -0.82 18.92 14.66
C ALA A 46 -1.79 19.83 15.44
N ILE A 47 -2.67 20.51 14.70
CA ILE A 47 -3.72 21.34 15.30
C ILE A 47 -4.74 20.42 15.97
N VAL A 48 -4.97 20.61 17.27
CA VAL A 48 -5.91 19.83 18.07
C VAL A 48 -7.04 20.72 18.57
N GLU A 49 -8.27 20.25 18.43
CA GLU A 49 -9.44 20.80 19.12
C GLU A 49 -9.65 20.01 20.43
N GLY A 50 -9.67 20.72 21.57
CA GLY A 50 -9.70 20.11 22.90
C GLY A 50 -8.31 20.02 23.55
N GLU A 51 -8.09 19.04 24.42
CA GLU A 51 -6.82 18.83 25.12
C GLU A 51 -6.34 17.38 24.99
N VAL A 52 -5.05 17.20 24.68
CA VAL A 52 -4.38 15.90 24.69
C VAL A 52 -3.84 15.64 26.08
N LEU A 53 -4.07 14.43 26.60
CA LEU A 53 -3.57 14.03 27.92
C LEU A 53 -2.04 14.10 27.98
N LYS A 54 -1.50 14.96 28.85
CA LYS A 54 -0.04 15.11 29.06
C LYS A 54 0.65 13.83 29.54
N GLY A 55 -0.10 12.90 30.12
CA GLY A 55 0.38 11.59 30.55
C GLY A 55 0.40 10.52 29.46
N LEU A 56 -0.12 10.79 28.26
CA LEU A 56 -0.13 9.84 27.14
C LEU A 56 1.18 9.94 26.37
N TYR A 57 1.97 8.86 26.41
CA TYR A 57 3.22 8.69 25.69
C TYR A 57 3.15 7.41 24.87
N ASP A 58 2.54 7.49 23.70
CA ASP A 58 2.34 6.31 22.86
C ASP A 58 2.23 6.71 21.38
N VAL A 59 2.25 5.71 20.50
CA VAL A 59 2.05 5.86 19.07
C VAL A 59 0.89 4.96 18.62
N LEU A 60 -0.16 5.58 18.12
CA LEU A 60 -1.23 4.88 17.44
C LEU A 60 -0.83 4.62 15.99
N PHE A 61 -0.75 3.35 15.63
CA PHE A 61 -0.51 2.91 14.26
C PHE A 61 -1.81 2.48 13.59
N ARG A 62 -1.96 2.83 12.31
CA ARG A 62 -2.98 2.28 11.40
C ARG A 62 -2.39 2.08 10.02
N VAL A 63 -3.02 1.24 9.22
CA VAL A 63 -2.67 1.04 7.82
C VAL A 63 -3.92 1.14 6.95
N HIS A 64 -3.73 1.64 5.73
CA HIS A 64 -4.76 1.72 4.71
C HIS A 64 -4.18 1.19 3.38
N PRO A 65 -4.97 0.47 2.56
CA PRO A 65 -4.59 0.16 1.19
C PRO A 65 -4.55 1.47 0.35
N ASP A 66 -3.45 1.76 -0.33
CA ASP A 66 -3.28 2.97 -1.17
C ASP A 66 -2.31 2.70 -2.32
N ASN A 67 -2.78 2.10 -3.42
CA ASN A 67 -1.93 1.69 -4.53
C ASN A 67 -1.01 2.81 -5.06
N GLN A 68 0.30 2.56 -5.20
CA GLN A 68 1.22 3.59 -5.70
C GLN A 68 1.06 3.85 -7.22
N PHE A 69 0.63 2.83 -7.98
CA PHE A 69 0.37 2.89 -9.42
C PHE A 69 -1.03 2.38 -9.75
N ALA A 70 -1.57 2.78 -10.90
CA ALA A 70 -2.84 2.26 -11.39
C ALA A 70 -2.75 0.72 -11.56
N PRO A 71 -3.80 -0.02 -11.14
CA PRO A 71 -3.77 -1.47 -11.08
C PRO A 71 -3.61 -2.09 -12.48
N ARG A 72 -3.16 -3.34 -12.54
CA ARG A 72 -3.04 -4.05 -13.83
C ARG A 72 -4.39 -4.41 -14.41
N PHE A 73 -5.30 -4.86 -13.54
CA PHE A 73 -6.66 -5.22 -13.90
C PHE A 73 -7.64 -4.16 -13.40
N GLU A 74 -8.68 -3.91 -14.18
CA GLU A 74 -9.67 -2.88 -13.84
C GLU A 74 -10.56 -3.32 -12.67
N ASP A 75 -10.75 -4.63 -12.53
CA ASP A 75 -11.53 -5.32 -11.49
C ASP A 75 -10.68 -5.76 -10.30
N GLU A 76 -9.54 -5.09 -10.05
CA GLU A 76 -8.69 -5.40 -8.89
C GLU A 76 -9.39 -5.07 -7.56
N GLU A 77 -9.26 -5.99 -6.60
CA GLU A 77 -9.83 -5.85 -5.26
C GLU A 77 -8.96 -4.94 -4.38
N TRP A 78 -9.60 -4.16 -3.51
CA TRP A 78 -8.93 -3.26 -2.56
C TRP A 78 -7.88 -3.93 -1.63
N PHE A 79 -7.97 -5.24 -1.39
CA PHE A 79 -7.00 -5.98 -0.58
C PHE A 79 -5.66 -6.22 -1.31
N ALA A 80 -5.62 -6.08 -2.64
CA ALA A 80 -4.41 -6.18 -3.43
C ALA A 80 -3.55 -4.90 -3.39
N GLU A 81 -4.07 -3.80 -2.82
CA GLU A 81 -3.36 -2.53 -2.85
C GLU A 81 -2.23 -2.42 -1.82
N ASP A 82 -1.22 -1.62 -2.12
CA ASP A 82 -0.07 -1.38 -1.26
C ASP A 82 -0.44 -0.84 0.13
N GLY A 83 0.20 -1.34 1.17
CA GLY A 83 0.01 -0.88 2.54
C GLY A 83 0.64 0.50 2.77
N CYS A 84 -0.19 1.45 3.21
CA CYS A 84 0.24 2.77 3.63
C CYS A 84 0.01 2.96 5.12
N ALA A 85 1.10 3.07 5.87
CA ALA A 85 1.13 3.20 7.32
C ALA A 85 0.91 4.65 7.75
N PHE A 86 0.13 4.81 8.81
CA PHE A 86 -0.13 6.05 9.52
C PHE A 86 0.34 5.88 10.96
N ALA A 87 1.05 6.87 11.47
CA ALA A 87 1.49 6.95 12.86
C ALA A 87 1.01 8.28 13.45
N LEU A 88 0.30 8.21 14.57
CA LEU A 88 -0.04 9.35 15.41
C LEU A 88 0.69 9.20 16.73
N ARG A 89 1.67 10.06 16.98
CA ARG A 89 2.43 10.05 18.22
C ARG A 89 1.87 11.08 19.19
N PHE A 90 1.65 10.65 20.41
CA PHE A 90 1.24 11.49 21.52
C PHE A 90 2.42 11.67 22.47
N LYS A 91 2.78 12.92 22.77
CA LYS A 91 3.83 13.25 23.74
C LYS A 91 3.66 14.67 24.29
N ASP A 92 3.76 14.83 25.60
CA ASP A 92 3.73 16.14 26.29
C ASP A 92 2.50 17.00 25.94
N GLY A 93 1.35 16.38 25.62
CA GLY A 93 0.15 17.08 25.18
C GLY A 93 0.14 17.52 23.70
N ASN A 94 1.11 17.08 22.91
CA ASN A 94 1.18 17.33 21.46
C ASN A 94 0.91 16.04 20.67
N VAL A 95 0.51 16.22 19.41
CA VAL A 95 0.33 15.12 18.44
C VAL A 95 1.19 15.35 17.22
N ASP A 96 2.02 14.38 16.87
CA ASP A 96 2.71 14.35 15.58
C ASP A 96 2.09 13.30 14.68
N PHE A 97 2.07 13.55 13.37
CA PHE A 97 1.51 12.67 12.37
C PHE A 97 2.54 12.28 11.32
N GLN A 98 2.51 11.01 10.91
CA GLN A 98 3.30 10.55 9.78
C GLN A 98 2.51 9.54 8.94
N LYS A 99 2.63 9.68 7.62
CA LYS A 99 2.14 8.74 6.61
C LYS A 99 3.32 8.27 5.76
N LYS A 100 3.56 6.97 5.71
CA LYS A 100 4.63 6.32 4.92
C LYS A 100 4.14 5.01 4.31
N TYR A 101 4.66 4.67 3.14
CA TYR A 101 4.41 3.35 2.55
C TYR A 101 5.22 2.27 3.25
N VAL A 102 4.60 1.10 3.45
CA VAL A 102 5.34 -0.10 3.84
C VAL A 102 6.13 -0.58 2.63
N ARG A 103 7.45 -0.69 2.77
CA ARG A 103 8.36 -1.06 1.68
C ARG A 103 8.42 -2.58 1.51
N THR A 104 7.32 -3.18 1.07
CA THR A 104 7.28 -4.62 0.75
C THR A 104 8.08 -4.92 -0.53
N GLU A 105 8.37 -6.19 -0.79
CA GLU A 105 9.03 -6.61 -2.04
C GLU A 105 8.25 -6.16 -3.27
N LYS A 106 6.92 -6.35 -3.24
CA LYS A 106 6.00 -5.82 -4.26
C LYS A 106 6.21 -4.33 -4.48
N PHE A 107 6.15 -3.56 -3.40
CA PHE A 107 6.24 -2.12 -3.47
C PHE A 107 7.55 -1.64 -4.11
N ILE A 108 8.68 -2.23 -3.70
CA ILE A 108 10.01 -1.86 -4.18
C ILE A 108 10.14 -2.17 -5.68
N LYS A 109 9.78 -3.40 -6.09
CA LYS A 109 9.87 -3.83 -7.50
C LYS A 109 9.00 -2.96 -8.42
N GLU A 110 7.78 -2.65 -8.00
CA GLU A 110 6.89 -1.79 -8.78
C GLU A 110 7.42 -0.36 -8.88
N ARG A 111 8.01 0.16 -7.80
CA ARG A 111 8.63 1.49 -7.77
C ARG A 111 9.83 1.60 -8.70
N GLU A 112 10.69 0.57 -8.72
CA GLU A 112 11.84 0.47 -9.63
C GLU A 112 11.37 0.40 -11.10
N ALA A 113 10.34 -0.40 -11.37
CA ALA A 113 9.76 -0.53 -12.71
C ALA A 113 8.88 0.66 -13.14
N LYS A 114 8.52 1.55 -12.20
CA LYS A 114 7.60 2.69 -12.38
C LYS A 114 6.23 2.29 -12.94
N GLN A 115 5.75 1.10 -12.58
CA GLN A 115 4.46 0.55 -13.00
C GLN A 115 4.03 -0.59 -12.06
N ALA A 116 2.72 -0.88 -12.01
CA ALA A 116 2.22 -2.08 -11.36
C ALA A 116 2.70 -3.34 -12.12
N LEU A 117 3.29 -4.28 -11.38
CA LEU A 117 3.81 -5.55 -11.90
C LEU A 117 2.96 -6.72 -11.42
N TYR A 118 2.44 -6.62 -10.20
CA TYR A 118 1.60 -7.60 -9.55
C TYR A 118 0.13 -7.42 -9.98
N GLY A 119 -0.69 -8.43 -9.74
CA GLY A 119 -2.08 -8.47 -10.18
C GLY A 119 -3.05 -8.86 -9.07
N TYR A 120 -3.99 -9.75 -9.39
CA TYR A 120 -5.03 -10.21 -8.47
C TYR A 120 -4.47 -10.67 -7.12
N TYR A 121 -5.23 -10.34 -6.06
CA TYR A 121 -4.94 -10.68 -4.68
C TYR A 121 -4.66 -12.19 -4.52
N GLY A 122 -3.53 -12.53 -3.89
CA GLY A 122 -3.14 -13.92 -3.63
C GLY A 122 -2.80 -14.76 -4.87
N ASN A 123 -2.73 -14.18 -6.07
CA ASN A 123 -2.48 -14.92 -7.31
C ASN A 123 -1.12 -14.57 -7.94
N PRO A 124 -0.07 -15.39 -7.77
CA PRO A 124 1.25 -15.11 -8.32
C PRO A 124 1.29 -15.19 -9.86
N TRP A 125 0.40 -15.97 -10.47
CA TRP A 125 0.32 -16.13 -11.94
C TRP A 125 -0.22 -14.89 -12.65
N SER A 126 -0.90 -14.02 -11.91
CA SER A 126 -1.38 -12.75 -12.44
C SER A 126 -0.26 -11.72 -12.62
N ALA A 127 0.89 -11.92 -11.96
CA ALA A 127 2.04 -11.03 -12.02
C ALA A 127 2.79 -11.11 -13.36
N LEU A 128 3.50 -10.02 -13.68
CA LEU A 128 4.35 -9.92 -14.86
C LEU A 128 5.60 -10.80 -14.70
N PRO A 129 6.16 -11.36 -15.79
CA PRO A 129 7.42 -12.12 -15.74
C PRO A 129 8.59 -11.38 -15.06
N GLU A 130 8.58 -10.04 -15.10
CA GLU A 130 9.54 -9.15 -14.47
C GLU A 130 9.61 -9.29 -12.94
N VAL A 131 8.57 -9.84 -12.30
CA VAL A 131 8.57 -10.13 -10.85
C VAL A 131 9.51 -11.31 -10.51
N GLY A 132 9.87 -12.13 -11.50
CA GLY A 132 10.71 -13.32 -11.34
C GLY A 132 9.88 -14.60 -11.33
N ALA A 133 10.29 -15.57 -10.50
CA ALA A 133 9.51 -16.79 -10.29
C ALA A 133 8.11 -16.42 -9.79
N ARG A 134 7.10 -16.95 -10.47
CA ARG A 134 5.69 -16.83 -10.12
C ARG A 134 5.28 -18.21 -9.64
N ASP A 135 5.25 -18.41 -8.33
CA ASP A 135 4.89 -19.67 -7.71
C ASP A 135 4.36 -19.39 -6.31
N GLU A 136 4.12 -20.44 -5.54
CA GLU A 136 3.64 -20.36 -4.15
C GLU A 136 4.59 -19.61 -3.20
N LYS A 137 5.84 -19.36 -3.59
CA LYS A 137 6.84 -18.65 -2.80
C LYS A 137 6.99 -17.19 -3.19
N THR A 138 6.33 -16.73 -4.25
CA THR A 138 6.32 -15.32 -4.62
C THR A 138 5.76 -14.50 -3.46
N ASP A 139 6.50 -13.51 -2.96
CA ASP A 139 5.99 -12.59 -1.96
C ASP A 139 4.98 -11.63 -2.61
N LEU A 140 3.70 -11.82 -2.26
CA LEU A 140 2.57 -11.01 -2.69
C LEU A 140 2.11 -10.04 -1.59
N SER A 141 2.88 -9.92 -0.51
CA SER A 141 2.50 -9.12 0.65
C SER A 141 2.38 -7.65 0.27
N THR A 142 1.21 -7.10 0.60
CA THR A 142 0.94 -5.67 0.56
C THR A 142 1.12 -5.01 1.92
N ALA A 143 1.18 -5.80 3.00
CA ALA A 143 1.22 -5.33 4.39
C ALA A 143 0.11 -4.30 4.72
N ASN A 144 -1.08 -4.44 4.14
CA ASN A 144 -2.17 -3.46 4.25
C ASN A 144 -3.24 -3.78 5.31
N THR A 145 -3.13 -4.92 6.00
CA THR A 145 -4.20 -5.40 6.90
C THR A 145 -4.07 -4.87 8.33
N ASN A 146 -2.86 -4.92 8.92
CA ASN A 146 -2.66 -4.50 10.29
C ASN A 146 -1.20 -4.08 10.55
N LEU A 147 -1.03 -3.17 11.51
CA LEU A 147 0.27 -2.80 12.07
C LEU A 147 0.23 -3.04 13.57
N VAL A 148 1.14 -3.87 14.05
CA VAL A 148 1.26 -4.16 15.48
C VAL A 148 2.68 -3.81 15.90
N SER A 149 2.78 -2.91 16.88
CA SER A 149 4.03 -2.67 17.58
C SER A 149 4.21 -3.79 18.61
N ILE A 150 5.24 -4.62 18.44
CA ILE A 150 5.63 -5.61 19.43
C ILE A 150 6.92 -5.10 20.04
N HIS A 151 6.87 -4.72 21.32
CA HIS A 151 8.00 -4.17 22.05
C HIS A 151 9.00 -5.30 22.35
N LEU A 152 10.00 -5.49 21.50
CA LEU A 152 11.21 -6.22 21.86
C LEU A 152 12.18 -5.20 22.49
N GLN A 153 12.69 -5.53 23.67
CA GLN A 153 13.48 -4.65 24.52
C GLN A 153 14.62 -3.91 23.78
N ASP A 154 14.82 -2.66 24.23
CA ASP A 154 16.04 -1.85 24.14
C ASP A 154 16.51 -1.37 22.77
N TYR A 155 15.76 -0.49 22.08
CA TYR A 155 16.39 0.59 21.31
C TYR A 155 15.50 1.84 21.32
N CYS A 156 16.03 2.95 21.87
CA CYS A 156 15.56 4.30 21.59
C CYS A 156 15.48 4.47 20.07
N LEU A 157 14.28 4.39 19.50
CA LEU A 157 14.05 4.69 18.09
C LEU A 157 14.40 6.17 17.87
N PRO A 158 15.45 6.52 17.10
CA PRO A 158 15.68 7.89 16.69
C PRO A 158 14.70 8.17 15.54
N TRP A 159 13.45 8.36 15.95
CA TRP A 159 12.34 8.99 15.26
C TRP A 159 12.41 9.04 13.72
N MET A 160 12.36 7.83 13.12
CA MET A 160 12.10 7.55 11.71
C MET A 160 13.04 8.18 10.65
N SER A 161 14.32 7.78 10.67
CA SER A 161 15.15 7.78 9.44
C SER A 161 14.75 6.68 8.47
#